data_AF-A0A7C6DUI9-F1
#
_entry.id   AF-A0A7C6DUI9-F1
#
_cell.length_a   1.000
_cell.length_b   1.000
_cell.length_c   1.000
_cell.angle_alpha   90.00
_cell.angle_beta   90.00
_cell.angle_gamma   90.00
#
_symmetry.space_group_name_H-M   'P 1'
#
loop_
_entity.id
_entity.type
_entity.pdbx_description
1 polymer ?
#
loop_
_entity_poly.entity_id
_entity_poly.type
_entity_poly.pdbx_seq_one_letter_code
_entity_poly.pdbx_strand_id
1 'polypeptide(L)'
;MVKMRKNVLILALVIVGVMILMILGSGGSVNGESGGGSVVGKVSNTFGSSLGRDIDGDGDNDSAVILSNIAGDGNDYGNSIAIDGSGRIYVTGSSRNVNGNDDAYVIRLNKDGSIDSSFGSGGKVILKDIA
;
A
#
# COMPACT_ATOMS: atom_id res chain seq x y z
N MET A 1 16.05 67.61 -18.54
CA MET A 1 16.33 66.69 -17.41
C MET A 1 15.03 66.03 -16.90
N VAL A 2 14.35 65.20 -17.71
CA VAL A 2 13.02 64.59 -17.37
C VAL A 2 12.97 63.06 -17.58
N LYS A 3 14.04 62.44 -18.13
CA LYS A 3 14.04 61.02 -18.49
C LYS A 3 14.17 60.06 -17.30
N MET A 4 14.74 60.50 -16.16
CA MET A 4 14.91 59.65 -14.97
C MET A 4 13.62 59.40 -14.18
N ARG A 5 12.60 60.27 -14.26
CA ARG A 5 11.36 60.10 -13.46
C ARG A 5 10.49 58.94 -13.95
N LYS A 6 10.50 58.61 -15.25
CA LYS A 6 9.67 57.53 -15.82
C LYS A 6 10.19 56.14 -15.45
N ASN A 7 11.52 55.95 -15.42
CA ASN A 7 12.12 54.64 -15.11
C ASN A 7 11.96 54.27 -13.63
N VAL A 8 12.03 55.26 -12.73
CA VAL A 8 11.80 55.03 -11.29
C VAL A 8 10.32 54.70 -11.01
N LEU A 9 9.38 55.33 -11.72
CA LEU A 9 7.94 55.03 -11.59
C LEU A 9 7.60 53.62 -12.08
N ILE A 10 8.21 53.18 -13.18
CA ILE A 10 8.04 51.83 -13.73
C ILE A 10 8.62 50.78 -12.77
N LEU A 11 9.80 51.04 -12.20
CA LEU A 11 10.43 50.13 -11.24
C LEU A 11 9.60 50.00 -9.95
N ALA A 12 9.03 51.11 -9.45
CA ALA A 12 8.15 51.09 -8.28
C ALA A 12 6.85 50.30 -8.53
N LEU A 13 6.24 50.43 -9.72
CA LEU A 13 5.06 49.65 -10.11
C LEU A 13 5.36 48.16 -10.25
N VAL A 14 6.53 47.79 -10.78
CA VAL A 14 6.96 46.38 -10.90
C VAL A 14 7.20 45.76 -9.52
N ILE A 15 7.81 46.49 -8.58
CA ILE A 15 8.04 45.99 -7.22
C ILE A 15 6.71 45.80 -6.45
N VAL A 16 5.78 46.75 -6.57
CA VAL A 16 4.45 46.64 -5.93
C VAL A 16 3.62 45.52 -6.56
N GLY A 17 3.70 45.32 -7.88
CA GLY A 17 3.01 44.23 -8.58
C GLY A 17 3.54 42.83 -8.23
N VAL A 18 4.85 42.69 -8.01
CA VAL A 18 5.47 41.40 -7.62
C VAL A 18 5.20 41.07 -6.14
N MET A 19 5.09 42.07 -5.27
CA MET A 19 4.75 41.86 -3.85
C MET A 19 3.29 41.42 -3.62
N ILE A 20 2.36 41.80 -4.50
CA ILE A 20 0.95 41.39 -4.42
C ILE A 20 0.75 39.94 -4.90
N LEU A 21 1.62 39.42 -5.78
CA LEU A 21 1.50 38.06 -6.32
C LEU A 21 1.97 36.97 -5.34
N MET A 22 2.74 37.31 -4.30
CA MET A 22 3.21 36.34 -3.29
C MET A 22 2.22 36.09 -2.14
N ILE A 23 1.09 36.79 -2.08
CA ILE A 23 0.11 36.67 -0.98
C ILE A 23 -1.17 35.90 -1.41
N LEU A 24 -1.28 35.48 -2.67
CA LEU A 24 -2.46 34.75 -3.20
C LEU A 24 -2.19 33.26 -3.51
N GLY A 25 -1.04 32.72 -3.09
CA GLY A 25 -0.81 31.28 -3.02
C GLY A 25 -1.33 30.71 -1.71
N SER A 26 -2.63 30.82 -1.42
CA SER A 26 -3.25 30.12 -0.29
C SER A 26 -3.37 28.62 -0.61
N GLY A 27 -2.25 27.92 -0.60
CA GLY A 27 -2.25 26.50 -0.26
C GLY A 27 -2.40 26.42 1.25
N GLY A 28 -3.59 26.05 1.72
CA GLY A 28 -3.91 26.03 3.15
C GLY A 28 -2.88 25.24 3.96
N SER A 29 -2.40 25.84 5.04
CA SER A 29 -1.74 25.10 6.11
C SER A 29 -2.81 24.20 6.73
N VAL A 30 -2.72 22.89 6.54
CA VAL A 30 -3.55 21.94 7.30
C VAL A 30 -3.18 22.10 8.78
N ASN A 31 -4.21 22.39 9.59
CA ASN A 31 -4.07 22.54 11.03
C ASN A 31 -3.61 21.21 11.65
N GLY A 32 -2.76 21.31 12.67
CA GLY A 32 -1.98 20.17 13.18
C GLY A 32 -2.80 18.99 13.70
N GLU A 33 -2.24 17.80 13.50
CA GLU A 33 -2.66 16.60 14.21
C GLU A 33 -1.78 16.44 15.43
N SER A 34 -2.37 16.74 16.59
CA SER A 34 -1.86 16.34 17.89
C SER A 34 -2.01 14.82 18.05
N GLY A 35 -1.07 14.06 17.51
CA GLY A 35 -0.92 12.63 17.69
C GLY A 35 0.56 12.28 17.62
N GLY A 36 1.08 11.56 18.62
CA GLY A 36 2.52 11.34 18.81
C GLY A 36 3.22 10.82 17.55
N GLY A 37 4.17 11.60 17.05
CA GLY A 37 4.97 11.21 15.89
C GLY A 37 5.77 9.93 16.18
N SER A 38 5.62 8.96 15.28
CA SER A 38 6.70 8.03 14.97
C SER A 38 6.95 8.14 13.48
N VAL A 39 8.05 8.80 13.11
CA VAL A 39 8.61 8.70 11.76
C VAL A 39 9.32 7.34 11.65
N VAL A 40 8.55 6.27 11.77
CA VAL A 40 8.88 4.92 11.31
C VAL A 40 7.81 4.65 10.28
N GLY A 41 8.21 4.71 9.01
CA GLY A 41 7.37 4.99 7.84
C GLY A 41 5.92 4.52 7.93
N LYS A 42 4.98 5.43 7.65
CA LYS A 42 3.58 5.11 7.34
C LYS A 42 3.58 3.83 6.50
N VAL A 43 3.07 2.74 7.07
CA VAL A 43 3.08 1.45 6.40
C VAL A 43 2.03 1.58 5.31
N SER A 44 2.46 1.83 4.08
CA SER A 44 1.52 1.99 2.98
C SER A 44 0.68 0.73 2.86
N ASN A 45 -0.63 0.89 3.06
CA ASN A 45 -1.65 -0.15 3.04
C ASN A 45 -1.99 -0.66 1.62
N THR A 46 -0.99 -0.72 0.73
CA THR A 46 -1.14 -1.07 -0.70
C THR A 46 -1.23 -2.58 -0.96
N PHE A 47 -1.06 -3.43 0.06
CA PHE A 47 -0.99 -4.88 -0.12
C PHE A 47 -2.32 -5.58 0.16
N GLY A 48 -2.91 -6.19 -0.86
CA GLY A 48 -4.14 -6.97 -0.72
C GLY A 48 -5.43 -6.14 -0.86
N SER A 49 -6.52 -6.68 -0.32
CA SER A 49 -7.85 -6.07 -0.39
C SER A 49 -8.08 -5.14 0.80
N SER A 50 -8.67 -3.97 0.56
CA SER A 50 -8.99 -3.03 1.64
C SER A 50 -9.94 -3.65 2.67
N LEU A 51 -9.63 -3.45 3.94
CA LEU A 51 -10.39 -3.86 5.11
C LEU A 51 -11.50 -2.87 5.48
N GLY A 52 -11.53 -1.68 4.86
CA GLY A 52 -12.52 -0.64 5.16
C GLY A 52 -12.38 -0.03 6.57
N ARG A 53 -11.22 -0.20 7.21
CA ARG A 53 -10.90 0.32 8.54
C ARG A 53 -9.43 0.68 8.61
N ASP A 54 -9.14 1.72 9.37
CA ASP A 54 -7.79 2.18 9.72
C ASP A 54 -7.35 1.47 11.02
N ILE A 55 -6.35 0.57 10.97
CA ILE A 55 -5.88 -0.18 12.14
C ILE A 55 -4.69 0.52 12.80
N ASP A 56 -3.86 1.22 12.04
CA ASP A 56 -2.63 1.85 12.54
C ASP A 56 -2.77 3.36 12.86
N GLY A 57 -3.89 3.97 12.47
CA GLY A 57 -4.28 5.35 12.80
C GLY A 57 -3.67 6.40 11.88
N ASP A 58 -3.22 6.03 10.67
CA ASP A 58 -2.51 6.93 9.76
C ASP A 58 -3.41 7.72 8.79
N GLY A 59 -4.73 7.44 8.83
CA GLY A 59 -5.77 8.12 8.08
C GLY A 59 -6.14 7.48 6.74
N ASP A 60 -5.57 6.34 6.38
CA ASP A 60 -6.04 5.51 5.25
C ASP A 60 -6.72 4.19 5.72
N ASN A 61 -7.29 3.42 4.78
CA ASN A 61 -7.86 2.12 5.12
C ASN A 61 -6.82 1.02 4.90
N ASP A 62 -6.59 0.20 5.93
CA ASP A 62 -5.72 -0.96 5.87
C ASP A 62 -6.13 -1.99 4.84
N SER A 63 -5.17 -2.80 4.39
CA SER A 63 -5.40 -3.91 3.46
C SER A 63 -4.91 -5.25 4.01
N ALA A 64 -5.57 -6.33 3.63
CA ALA A 64 -5.12 -7.70 3.89
C ALA A 64 -5.43 -8.64 2.72
N VAL A 65 -4.65 -9.71 2.63
CA VAL A 65 -4.95 -10.84 1.76
C VAL A 65 -5.57 -11.94 2.61
N ILE A 66 -6.83 -12.28 2.32
CA ILE A 66 -7.53 -13.39 2.96
C ILE A 66 -7.63 -14.55 1.97
N LEU A 67 -7.11 -15.70 2.36
CA LEU A 67 -7.14 -16.94 1.58
C LEU A 67 -8.05 -17.93 2.30
N SER A 68 -8.94 -18.56 1.56
CA SER A 68 -9.88 -19.56 2.09
C SER A 68 -10.00 -20.74 1.13
N ASN A 69 -10.38 -21.90 1.67
CA ASN A 69 -10.58 -23.13 0.91
C ASN A 69 -9.33 -23.47 0.07
N ILE A 70 -8.17 -23.53 0.73
CA ILE A 70 -6.89 -23.69 0.04
C ILE A 70 -6.80 -25.08 -0.58
N ALA A 71 -6.94 -26.15 0.20
CA ALA A 71 -6.89 -27.53 -0.32
C ALA A 71 -8.11 -28.41 0.03
N GLY A 72 -9.08 -27.92 0.80
CA GLY A 72 -10.29 -28.67 1.13
C GLY A 72 -11.19 -27.96 2.14
N ASP A 73 -12.13 -28.72 2.72
CA ASP A 73 -13.15 -28.22 3.66
C ASP A 73 -12.70 -28.25 5.13
N GLY A 74 -11.44 -28.60 5.40
CA GLY A 74 -10.86 -28.65 6.73
C GLY A 74 -10.09 -27.38 7.12
N ASN A 75 -9.29 -27.47 8.19
CA ASN A 75 -8.49 -26.35 8.67
C ASN A 75 -7.31 -26.08 7.72
N ASP A 76 -7.15 -24.82 7.33
CA ASP A 76 -6.00 -24.31 6.59
C ASP A 76 -5.01 -23.63 7.54
N TYR A 77 -3.74 -24.04 7.50
CA TYR A 77 -2.66 -23.45 8.29
C TYR A 77 -1.61 -22.80 7.37
N GLY A 78 -1.30 -21.52 7.58
CA GLY A 78 -0.17 -20.86 6.95
C GLY A 78 1.09 -21.05 7.81
N ASN A 79 2.12 -21.68 7.27
CA ASN A 79 3.32 -22.03 8.02
C ASN A 79 4.55 -21.18 7.66
N SER A 80 4.63 -20.66 6.43
CA SER A 80 5.79 -19.86 6.01
C SER A 80 5.45 -18.92 4.86
N ILE A 81 6.28 -17.88 4.71
CA ILE A 81 6.24 -16.90 3.64
C ILE A 81 7.65 -16.66 3.07
N ALA A 82 7.75 -16.53 1.75
CA ALA A 82 8.98 -16.15 1.05
C ALA A 82 8.68 -15.18 -0.10
N ILE A 83 9.66 -14.36 -0.48
CA ILE A 83 9.56 -13.42 -1.59
C ILE A 83 10.71 -13.68 -2.57
N ASP A 84 10.41 -13.81 -3.86
CA ASP A 84 11.44 -14.00 -4.89
C ASP A 84 12.03 -12.69 -5.41
N GLY A 85 13.06 -12.77 -6.25
CA GLY A 85 13.72 -11.60 -6.84
C GLY A 85 12.82 -10.74 -7.75
N SER A 86 11.67 -11.24 -8.17
CA SER A 86 10.67 -10.48 -8.93
C SER A 86 9.61 -9.83 -8.01
N GLY A 87 9.68 -10.07 -6.70
CA GLY A 87 8.74 -9.56 -5.72
C GLY A 87 7.45 -10.38 -5.60
N ARG A 88 7.39 -11.59 -6.18
CA ARG A 88 6.24 -12.49 -5.96
C ARG A 88 6.33 -13.11 -4.58
N ILE A 89 5.19 -13.27 -3.95
CA ILE A 89 5.07 -13.75 -2.58
C ILE A 89 4.60 -15.21 -2.64
N TYR A 90 5.24 -16.08 -1.88
CA TYR A 90 4.90 -17.48 -1.75
C TYR A 90 4.45 -17.73 -0.32
N VAL A 91 3.23 -18.23 -0.15
CA VAL A 91 2.69 -18.65 1.14
C VAL A 91 2.58 -20.17 1.11
N THR A 92 3.17 -20.83 2.08
CA THR A 92 3.15 -22.29 2.18
C THR A 92 2.52 -22.73 3.49
N GLY A 93 1.90 -23.89 3.47
CA GLY A 93 1.50 -24.55 4.70
C GLY A 93 0.80 -25.86 4.46
N SER A 94 -0.04 -26.26 5.42
CA SER A 94 -0.83 -27.48 5.34
C SER A 94 -2.32 -27.21 5.44
N SER A 95 -3.10 -28.09 4.84
CA SER A 95 -4.56 -28.05 4.87
C SER A 95 -5.09 -29.45 5.15
N ARG A 96 -6.09 -29.54 6.02
CA ARG A 96 -6.74 -30.81 6.35
C ARG A 96 -7.74 -31.16 5.23
N ASN A 97 -7.52 -32.27 4.53
CA ASN A 97 -8.42 -32.70 3.47
C ASN A 97 -9.66 -33.44 4.02
N VAL A 98 -10.62 -33.72 3.14
CA VAL A 98 -11.92 -34.36 3.51
C VAL A 98 -11.77 -35.77 4.10
N ASN A 99 -10.64 -36.43 3.86
CA ASN A 99 -10.34 -37.76 4.40
C ASN A 99 -9.62 -37.67 5.76
N GLY A 100 -9.32 -36.46 6.24
CA GLY A 100 -8.60 -36.23 7.47
C GLY A 100 -7.07 -36.40 7.34
N ASN A 101 -6.53 -36.42 6.13
CA ASN A 101 -5.08 -36.35 5.92
C ASN A 101 -4.65 -34.89 5.76
N ASP A 102 -3.35 -34.63 5.93
CA ASP A 102 -2.80 -33.32 5.67
C ASP A 102 -2.29 -33.25 4.22
N ASP A 103 -2.67 -32.20 3.52
CA ASP A 103 -2.13 -31.81 2.23
C ASP A 103 -1.17 -30.63 2.43
N ALA A 104 -0.03 -30.61 1.74
CA ALA A 104 0.80 -29.40 1.66
C ALA A 104 0.31 -28.50 0.53
N TYR A 105 0.48 -27.20 0.69
CA TYR A 105 0.18 -26.25 -0.38
C TYR A 105 1.25 -25.17 -0.53
N VAL A 106 1.27 -24.60 -1.73
CA VAL A 106 1.98 -23.36 -2.05
C VAL A 106 1.00 -22.46 -2.81
N ILE A 107 0.79 -21.25 -2.31
CA ILE A 107 0.05 -20.19 -2.97
C ILE A 107 1.06 -19.14 -3.44
N ARG A 108 0.89 -18.65 -4.67
CA ARG A 108 1.69 -17.54 -5.19
C ARG A 108 0.83 -16.30 -5.38
N LEU A 109 1.30 -15.19 -4.84
CA LEU A 109 0.73 -13.87 -5.03
C LEU A 109 1.68 -13.01 -5.85
N ASN A 110 1.11 -12.09 -6.61
CA ASN A 110 1.84 -11.00 -7.25
C ASN A 110 2.38 -10.04 -6.18
N LYS A 111 3.26 -9.13 -6.60
CA LYS A 111 3.86 -8.13 -5.72
C LYS A 111 2.82 -7.24 -5.02
N ASP A 112 1.65 -7.04 -5.61
CA ASP A 112 0.54 -6.27 -5.04
C ASP A 112 -0.36 -7.08 -4.08
N GLY A 113 -0.03 -8.36 -3.84
CA GLY A 113 -0.82 -9.27 -3.00
C GLY A 113 -2.00 -9.93 -3.71
N SER A 114 -2.27 -9.62 -4.99
CA SER A 114 -3.28 -10.34 -5.78
C SER A 114 -2.83 -11.77 -6.08
N ILE A 115 -3.77 -12.71 -6.21
CA ILE A 115 -3.45 -14.10 -6.58
C ILE A 115 -2.82 -14.14 -7.97
N ASP A 116 -1.64 -14.75 -8.10
CA ASP A 116 -1.01 -14.99 -9.39
C ASP A 116 -1.65 -16.21 -10.07
N SER A 117 -2.72 -15.98 -10.84
CA SER A 117 -3.48 -17.03 -11.52
C SER A 117 -2.66 -17.87 -12.52
N SER A 118 -1.46 -17.44 -12.90
CA SER A 118 -0.54 -18.20 -13.75
C SER A 118 0.23 -19.29 -13.01
N PHE A 119 0.19 -19.33 -11.68
CA PHE A 119 0.87 -20.33 -10.87
C PHE A 119 -0.01 -21.55 -10.62
N GLY A 120 0.48 -22.74 -10.99
CA GLY A 120 -0.22 -24.00 -10.74
C GLY A 120 -1.66 -23.97 -11.28
N SER A 121 -2.62 -24.31 -10.43
CA SER A 121 -4.05 -24.22 -10.74
C SER A 121 -4.68 -23.06 -9.98
N GLY A 122 -4.91 -21.93 -10.68
CA GLY A 122 -5.58 -20.77 -10.10
C GLY A 122 -4.77 -20.06 -9.00
N GLY A 123 -3.44 -20.12 -9.08
CA GLY A 123 -2.55 -19.49 -8.12
C GLY A 123 -2.04 -20.38 -7.00
N LYS A 124 -2.33 -21.68 -7.04
CA LYS A 124 -1.91 -22.64 -6.03
C LYS A 124 -1.45 -23.99 -6.58
N VAL A 125 -0.57 -24.63 -5.84
CA VAL A 125 -0.17 -26.03 -6.00
C VAL A 125 -0.50 -26.74 -4.69
N ILE A 126 -1.10 -27.92 -4.79
CA ILE A 126 -1.45 -28.77 -3.64
C ILE A 126 -0.72 -30.10 -3.82
N LEU A 127 0.01 -30.52 -2.80
CA LEU A 127 0.62 -31.82 -2.70
C LEU A 127 -0.20 -32.65 -1.71
N LYS A 128 -0.87 -33.68 -2.22
CA LYS A 128 -1.88 -34.42 -1.48
C LYS A 128 -1.30 -35.54 -0.64
N ASP A 129 -1.99 -35.85 0.46
CA ASP A 129 -1.77 -37.04 1.28
C ASP A 129 -0.30 -37.18 1.74
N ILE A 130 0.22 -36.09 2.32
CA ILE A 130 1.63 -36.04 2.76
C ILE A 130 1.84 -36.55 4.20
N ALA A 131 0.77 -36.90 4.90
CA ALA A 131 0.76 -37.47 6.24
C ALA A 131 -0.37 -38.48 6.40
#